data_AF-A0A0H0XPR2-F1
#
_entry.id   AF-A0A0H0XPR2-F1
#
_cell.length_a   1.000
_cell.length_b   1.000
_cell.length_c   1.000
_cell.angle_alpha   90.00
_cell.angle_beta   90.00
_cell.angle_gamma   90.00
#
_symmetry.space_group_name_H-M   'P 1'
#
loop_
_entity.id
_entity.type
_entity.pdbx_description
1 polymer ?
#
loop_
_entity_poly.entity_id
_entity_poly.type
_entity_poly.pdbx_seq_one_letter_code
_entity_poly.pdbx_strand_id
1 'polypeptide(L)'
;MDQKQRENAYWQLWLTVIASVAIVIAQFIPMWEVIPNVSAIVVGVWFVTFAVYNQFDDYFVSLVKTGAVWALAALGLWLVLQGLLTVYDTGRGVGVMAVGGEFSEGKRNLAIPSPFSGAFFLAGMCSTAFHAGFLFNHHRGRI
;
A
#
# COMPACT_ATOMS: atom_id res chain seq x y z
N MET A 1 -17.19 0.25 -24.01
CA MET A 1 -17.80 1.44 -23.34
C MET A 1 -17.96 2.61 -24.32
N ASP A 2 -18.94 3.50 -24.08
CA ASP A 2 -19.07 4.79 -24.78
C ASP A 2 -17.95 5.77 -24.35
N GLN A 3 -17.57 6.74 -25.19
CA GLN A 3 -16.41 7.62 -24.95
C GLN A 3 -16.54 8.41 -23.63
N LYS A 4 -17.75 8.89 -23.33
CA LYS A 4 -18.05 9.60 -22.09
C LYS A 4 -17.95 8.72 -20.84
N GLN A 5 -18.25 7.43 -20.96
CA GLN A 5 -18.12 6.47 -19.85
C GLN A 5 -16.63 6.21 -19.54
N ARG A 6 -15.78 6.14 -20.57
CA ARG A 6 -14.33 6.02 -20.40
C ARG A 6 -13.74 7.24 -19.70
N GLU A 7 -14.13 8.44 -20.10
CA GLU A 7 -13.65 9.69 -19.49
C GLU A 7 -14.02 9.77 -17.99
N ASN A 8 -15.26 9.40 -17.65
CA ASN A 8 -15.70 9.35 -16.25
C ASN A 8 -14.90 8.32 -15.43
N ALA A 9 -14.63 7.15 -16.00
CA ALA A 9 -13.81 6.12 -15.34
C ALA A 9 -12.37 6.61 -15.10
N TYR A 10 -11.79 7.37 -16.03
CA TYR A 10 -10.46 7.97 -15.83
C TYR A 10 -10.46 9.03 -14.73
N TRP A 11 -11.47 9.90 -14.67
CA TRP A 11 -11.58 10.89 -13.59
C TRP A 11 -11.71 10.25 -12.22
N GLN A 12 -12.53 9.21 -12.12
CA GLN A 12 -12.69 8.44 -10.90
C GLN A 12 -11.37 7.76 -10.47
N LEU A 13 -10.60 7.28 -11.43
CA LEU A 13 -9.29 6.68 -11.18
C LEU A 13 -8.25 7.71 -10.72
N TRP A 14 -8.27 8.94 -11.24
CA TRP A 14 -7.39 9.99 -10.74
C TRP A 14 -7.71 10.37 -9.29
N LEU A 15 -8.98 10.37 -8.91
CA LEU A 15 -9.39 10.59 -7.52
C LEU A 15 -8.88 9.48 -6.59
N THR A 16 -8.87 8.22 -7.03
CA THR A 16 -8.36 7.11 -6.22
C THR A 16 -6.84 7.10 -6.09
N VAL A 17 -6.11 7.58 -7.12
CA VAL A 17 -4.67 7.83 -7.04
C VAL A 17 -4.37 8.84 -5.92
N ILE A 18 -5.06 9.98 -5.93
CA ILE A 18 -4.88 11.04 -4.94
C ILE A 18 -5.21 10.53 -3.53
N ALA A 19 -6.33 9.80 -3.39
CA ALA A 19 -6.73 9.19 -2.12
C ALA A 19 -5.70 8.18 -1.60
N SER A 20 -5.11 7.37 -2.48
CA SER A 20 -4.06 6.39 -2.11
C SER A 20 -2.81 7.08 -1.57
N VAL A 21 -2.39 8.18 -2.21
CA VAL A 21 -1.25 8.99 -1.75
C VAL A 21 -1.56 9.69 -0.43
N ALA A 22 -2.78 10.21 -0.26
CA ALA A 22 -3.20 10.85 0.99
C ALA A 22 -3.15 9.88 2.19
N ILE A 23 -3.51 8.60 1.99
CA ILE A 23 -3.38 7.56 3.03
C ILE A 23 -1.92 7.40 3.48
N VAL A 24 -0.97 7.41 2.54
CA VAL A 24 0.46 7.29 2.87
C VAL A 24 0.97 8.56 3.56
N ILE A 25 0.60 9.74 3.08
CA ILE A 25 1.02 11.02 3.68
C ILE A 25 0.50 11.16 5.12
N ALA A 26 -0.73 10.73 5.38
CA ALA A 26 -1.33 10.76 6.72
C ALA A 26 -0.58 9.93 7.77
N GLN A 27 0.33 9.04 7.35
CA GLN A 27 1.18 8.26 8.26
C GLN A 27 2.43 9.04 8.72
N PHE A 28 2.82 10.07 7.99
CA PHE A 28 4.00 10.90 8.28
C PHE A 28 3.63 12.30 8.77
N ILE A 29 2.47 12.79 8.38
CA ILE A 29 1.95 14.10 8.76
C ILE A 29 0.67 13.89 9.58
N PRO A 30 0.56 14.45 10.79
CA PRO A 30 -0.67 14.39 11.56
C PRO A 30 -1.77 15.16 10.82
N MET A 31 -2.58 14.44 10.07
CA MET A 31 -3.79 14.94 9.42
C MET A 31 -5.00 14.69 10.32
N TRP A 32 -6.08 15.44 10.11
CA TRP A 32 -7.35 15.15 10.78
C TRP A 32 -7.77 13.72 10.43
N GLU A 33 -7.99 12.86 11.43
CA GLU A 33 -8.34 11.43 11.32
C GLU A 33 -9.47 11.12 10.33
N VAL A 34 -10.35 12.08 10.03
CA VAL A 34 -11.42 11.92 9.04
C VAL A 34 -10.86 11.73 7.63
N ILE A 35 -9.81 12.47 7.24
CA ILE A 35 -9.25 12.47 5.89
C ILE A 35 -8.70 11.10 5.48
N PRO A 36 -7.81 10.44 6.24
CA PRO A 36 -7.29 9.12 5.88
C PRO A 36 -8.38 8.04 5.88
N ASN A 37 -9.34 8.09 6.81
CA ASN A 37 -10.43 7.12 6.90
C ASN A 37 -11.38 7.20 5.69
N VAL A 38 -11.80 8.41 5.30
CA VAL A 38 -12.61 8.61 4.09
C VAL A 38 -11.85 8.18 2.84
N SER A 39 -10.55 8.50 2.76
CA SER A 39 -9.70 8.08 1.64
C SER A 39 -9.61 6.56 1.54
N ALA A 40 -9.46 5.85 2.66
CA ALA A 40 -9.43 4.40 2.71
C ALA A 40 -10.75 3.77 2.25
N ILE A 41 -11.90 4.34 2.65
CA ILE A 41 -13.22 3.89 2.20
C ILE A 41 -13.34 4.05 0.68
N VAL A 42 -12.98 5.23 0.15
CA VAL A 42 -13.04 5.50 -1.29
C VAL A 42 -12.19 4.50 -2.07
N VAL A 43 -10.92 4.31 -1.68
CA VAL A 43 -10.01 3.37 -2.34
C VAL A 43 -10.52 1.93 -2.23
N GLY A 44 -11.03 1.51 -1.07
CA GLY A 44 -11.56 0.17 -0.84
C GLY A 44 -12.78 -0.13 -1.72
N VAL A 45 -13.75 0.79 -1.78
CA VAL A 45 -14.93 0.67 -2.67
C VAL A 45 -14.49 0.53 -4.13
N TRP A 46 -13.47 1.28 -4.54
CA TRP A 46 -12.93 1.20 -5.89
C TRP A 46 -12.25 -0.13 -6.20
N PHE A 47 -11.48 -0.69 -5.28
CA PHE A 47 -10.94 -2.03 -5.44
C PHE A 47 -12.00 -3.11 -5.54
N VAL A 48 -13.03 -3.05 -4.69
CA VAL A 48 -14.16 -4.00 -4.78
C VAL A 48 -14.86 -3.85 -6.13
N THR A 49 -15.08 -2.62 -6.58
CA THR A 49 -15.70 -2.34 -7.88
C THR A 49 -14.85 -2.93 -9.01
N PHE A 50 -13.54 -2.67 -9.04
CA PHE A 50 -12.64 -3.21 -10.07
C PHE A 50 -12.51 -4.74 -10.04
N ALA A 51 -12.63 -5.36 -8.86
CA ALA A 51 -12.56 -6.81 -8.72
C ALA A 51 -13.85 -7.52 -9.17
N VAL A 52 -15.02 -6.88 -9.00
CA VAL A 52 -16.33 -7.51 -9.22
C VAL A 52 -16.94 -7.15 -10.58
N TYR A 53 -16.65 -5.96 -11.12
CA TYR A 53 -17.23 -5.53 -12.39
C TYR A 53 -16.50 -6.16 -13.59
N ASN A 54 -17.14 -7.11 -14.27
CA ASN A 54 -16.63 -7.74 -15.50
C ASN A 54 -16.95 -6.95 -16.78
N GLN A 55 -17.48 -5.73 -16.69
CA GLN A 55 -17.87 -4.92 -17.86
C GLN A 55 -16.75 -4.02 -18.39
N PHE A 56 -15.52 -4.16 -17.88
CA PHE A 56 -14.39 -3.34 -18.33
C PHE A 56 -13.80 -3.90 -19.64
N ASP A 57 -13.52 -3.01 -20.60
CA ASP A 57 -12.89 -3.37 -21.87
C ASP A 57 -11.50 -4.02 -21.64
N ASP A 58 -11.03 -4.89 -22.54
CA ASP A 58 -9.76 -5.65 -22.42
C ASP A 58 -8.54 -4.78 -22.11
N TYR A 59 -8.52 -3.56 -22.66
CA TYR A 59 -7.50 -2.55 -22.38
C TYR A 59 -7.43 -2.21 -20.88
N PHE A 60 -8.59 -1.98 -20.25
CA PHE A 60 -8.66 -1.63 -18.84
C PHE A 60 -8.28 -2.81 -17.94
N VAL A 61 -8.68 -4.02 -18.33
CA VAL A 61 -8.28 -5.26 -17.62
C VAL A 61 -6.76 -5.43 -17.63
N SER A 62 -6.09 -5.13 -18.75
CA SER A 62 -4.61 -5.16 -18.83
C SER A 62 -3.93 -4.14 -17.90
N LEU A 63 -4.48 -2.93 -17.80
CA LEU A 63 -3.98 -1.90 -16.89
C LEU A 63 -4.13 -2.34 -15.42
N VAL A 64 -5.31 -2.85 -15.04
CA VAL A 64 -5.59 -3.36 -13.69
C VAL A 64 -4.66 -4.53 -13.35
N LYS A 65 -4.41 -5.44 -14.28
CA LYS A 65 -3.46 -6.55 -14.09
C LYS A 65 -2.06 -6.05 -13.77
N THR A 66 -1.58 -5.02 -14.48
CA THR A 66 -0.25 -4.45 -14.23
C THR A 66 -0.19 -3.77 -12.87
N GLY A 67 -1.24 -3.02 -12.48
CA GLY A 67 -1.37 -2.47 -11.14
C GLY A 67 -1.35 -3.55 -10.06
N ALA A 68 -2.10 -4.64 -10.24
CA ALA A 68 -2.12 -5.76 -9.30
C ALA A 68 -0.74 -6.40 -9.10
N VAL A 69 0.04 -6.56 -10.17
CA VAL A 69 1.42 -7.07 -10.08
C VAL A 69 2.30 -6.15 -9.23
N TRP A 70 2.18 -4.83 -9.38
CA TRP A 70 2.94 -3.87 -8.57
C TRP A 70 2.51 -3.89 -7.10
N ALA A 71 1.21 -4.00 -6.82
CA ALA A 71 0.69 -4.13 -5.47
C ALA A 71 1.19 -5.41 -4.78
N LEU A 72 1.22 -6.54 -5.51
CA LEU A 72 1.76 -7.81 -5.03
C LEU A 72 3.28 -7.72 -4.80
N ALA A 73 4.02 -7.02 -5.67
CA ALA A 73 5.45 -6.80 -5.47
C ALA A 73 5.73 -5.97 -4.20
N ALA A 74 4.96 -4.90 -3.97
CA ALA A 74 5.06 -4.09 -2.75
C ALA A 74 4.71 -4.90 -1.49
N LEU A 75 3.67 -5.72 -1.54
CA LEU A 75 3.30 -6.62 -0.45
C LEU A 75 4.40 -7.66 -0.17
N GLY A 76 4.97 -8.26 -1.21
CA GLY A 76 6.07 -9.22 -1.08
C GLY A 76 7.31 -8.61 -0.46
N LEU A 77 7.72 -7.41 -0.92
CA LEU A 77 8.85 -6.67 -0.33
C LEU A 77 8.60 -6.35 1.15
N TRP A 78 7.37 -5.94 1.49
CA TRP A 78 6.98 -5.69 2.88
C TRP A 78 7.12 -6.95 3.75
N LEU A 79 6.59 -8.09 3.30
CA LEU A 79 6.68 -9.35 4.04
C LEU A 79 8.13 -9.81 4.23
N VAL A 80 8.98 -9.64 3.21
CA VAL A 80 10.42 -9.95 3.31
C VAL A 80 11.10 -9.06 4.36
N LEU A 81 10.85 -7.76 4.31
CA LEU A 81 11.41 -6.81 5.29
C LEU A 81 10.93 -7.12 6.71
N GLN A 82 9.64 -7.38 6.90
CA GLN A 82 9.08 -7.76 8.20
C GLN A 82 9.69 -9.08 8.72
N GLY A 83 9.88 -10.07 7.85
CA GLY A 83 10.56 -11.32 8.18
C GLY A 83 12.01 -11.11 8.62
N LEU A 84 12.77 -10.31 7.87
CA LEU A 84 14.16 -9.97 8.22
C LEU A 84 14.27 -9.23 9.55
N LEU A 85 13.38 -8.26 9.78
CA LEU A 85 13.33 -7.51 11.03
C LEU A 85 12.98 -8.42 12.22
N THR A 86 12.01 -9.33 12.04
CA THR A 86 11.65 -10.32 13.07
C THR A 86 12.81 -11.24 13.41
N VAL A 87 13.54 -11.72 12.40
CA VAL A 87 14.74 -12.56 12.59
C VAL A 87 15.84 -11.79 13.29
N TYR A 88 16.07 -10.53 12.91
CA TYR A 88 17.05 -9.67 13.54
C TYR A 88 16.73 -9.41 15.02
N ASP A 89 15.49 -9.07 15.36
CA ASP A 89 15.06 -8.85 16.74
C ASP A 89 15.15 -10.13 17.58
N THR A 90 14.77 -11.27 17.01
CA THR A 90 14.90 -12.58 17.67
C THR A 90 16.38 -12.92 17.93
N GLY A 91 17.24 -12.77 16.91
CA GLY A 91 18.68 -13.04 17.03
C GLY A 91 19.38 -12.09 18.01
N ARG A 92 19.04 -10.80 17.97
CA ARG A 92 19.51 -9.80 18.92
C ARG A 92 19.01 -10.11 20.34
N GLY A 93 17.77 -10.58 20.48
CA GLY A 93 17.20 -11.03 21.75
C GLY A 93 17.99 -12.18 22.36
N VAL A 94 18.28 -13.21 21.57
CA VAL A 94 19.09 -14.36 21.99
C VAL A 94 20.52 -13.94 22.35
N GLY A 95 21.15 -13.10 21.53
CA GLY A 95 22.51 -12.62 21.77
C GLY A 95 22.64 -11.79 23.06
N VAL A 96 21.66 -10.93 23.35
CA VAL A 96 21.65 -10.11 24.58
C VAL A 96 21.38 -10.96 25.82
N MET A 97 20.50 -11.95 25.74
CA MET A 97 20.31 -12.93 26.83
C MET A 97 21.57 -13.77 27.09
N ALA A 98 22.29 -14.15 26.04
CA ALA A 98 23.52 -14.96 26.16
C ALA A 98 24.69 -14.22 26.85
N VAL A 99 24.73 -12.89 26.78
CA VAL A 99 25.76 -12.06 27.45
C VAL A 99 25.32 -11.53 28.83
N GLY A 100 24.20 -12.01 29.37
CA GLY A 100 23.68 -11.60 30.67
C GLY A 100 23.21 -10.14 30.73
N GLY A 101 22.95 -9.51 29.58
CA GLY A 101 22.49 -8.13 29.52
C GLY A 101 20.98 -8.05 29.75
N GLU A 102 20.53 -7.29 30.75
CA GLU A 102 19.14 -6.88 30.84
C GLU A 102 18.83 -5.85 29.75
N PHE A 103 17.79 -6.10 28.96
CA PHE A 103 17.24 -5.07 28.09
C PHE A 103 16.56 -4.01 28.97
N SER A 104 17.20 -2.87 29.19
CA SER A 104 16.47 -1.71 29.73
C SER A 104 15.34 -1.34 28.77
N GLU A 105 14.15 -1.00 29.30
CA GLU A 105 12.96 -0.68 28.50
C GLU A 105 13.25 0.37 27.41
N GLY A 106 14.14 1.33 27.69
CA GLY A 106 14.56 2.34 26.71
C GLY A 106 15.31 1.80 25.49
N LYS A 107 16.00 0.65 25.58
CA LYS A 107 16.70 0.02 24.45
C LYS A 107 15.82 -0.94 23.64
N ARG A 108 14.65 -1.35 24.18
CA ARG A 108 13.59 -2.02 23.41
C ARG A 108 12.92 -1.05 22.45
N ASN A 109 12.70 0.20 22.85
CA ASN A 109 12.11 1.24 21.99
C ASN A 109 13.04 1.75 20.87
N LEU A 110 14.35 1.45 20.94
CA LEU A 110 15.32 1.72 19.86
C LEU A 110 15.43 0.58 18.85
N ALA A 111 14.92 -0.62 19.18
CA ALA A 111 14.84 -1.74 18.27
C ALA A 111 13.53 -1.61 17.50
N ILE A 112 13.60 -0.92 16.37
CA ILE A 112 12.51 -0.70 15.42
C ILE A 112 11.38 0.13 16.03
N PRO A 113 11.19 1.39 15.63
CA PRO A 113 10.00 2.10 16.04
C PRO A 113 8.80 1.23 15.64
N SER A 114 7.91 1.02 16.61
CA SER A 114 6.67 0.24 16.51
C SER A 114 5.66 0.66 15.40
N PRO A 115 5.71 1.84 14.72
CA PRO A 115 4.66 2.17 13.75
C PRO A 115 4.75 1.40 12.43
N PHE A 116 5.79 0.58 12.19
CA PHE A 116 5.83 -0.29 11.01
C PHE A 116 4.91 -1.53 11.11
N SER A 117 4.06 -1.67 12.13
CA SER A 117 3.03 -2.73 12.19
C SER A 117 1.62 -2.27 11.77
N GLY A 118 1.48 -1.11 11.13
CA GLY A 118 0.18 -0.59 10.71
C GLY A 118 -0.37 -1.33 9.48
N ALA A 119 -1.42 -2.13 9.65
CA ALA A 119 -2.22 -2.65 8.52
C ALA A 119 -2.69 -1.51 7.58
N PHE A 120 -2.88 -0.32 8.15
CA PHE A 120 -3.24 0.89 7.41
C PHE A 120 -2.10 1.44 6.54
N PHE A 121 -0.84 1.41 7.02
CA PHE A 121 0.32 1.78 6.23
C PHE A 121 0.54 0.80 5.07
N LEU A 122 0.42 -0.50 5.33
CA LEU A 122 0.50 -1.53 4.31
C LEU A 122 -0.60 -1.34 3.24
N ALA A 123 -1.85 -1.10 3.68
CA ALA A 123 -2.95 -0.80 2.77
C ALA A 123 -2.65 0.44 1.90
N GLY A 124 -2.12 1.52 2.48
CA GLY A 124 -1.70 2.72 1.75
C GLY A 124 -0.60 2.47 0.72
N MET A 125 0.44 1.70 1.09
CA MET A 125 1.53 1.33 0.18
C MET A 125 1.03 0.46 -0.98
N CYS A 126 0.28 -0.60 -0.70
CA CYS A 126 -0.27 -1.47 -1.73
C CYS A 126 -1.21 -0.70 -2.66
N SER A 127 -2.02 0.21 -2.11
CA SER A 127 -2.92 1.03 -2.90
C SER A 127 -2.18 1.99 -3.82
N THR A 128 -1.15 2.66 -3.30
CA THR A 128 -0.30 3.55 -4.10
C THR A 128 0.48 2.78 -5.17
N ALA A 129 1.03 1.61 -4.82
CA ALA A 129 1.74 0.75 -5.77
C ALA A 129 0.83 0.23 -6.89
N PHE A 130 -0.41 -0.14 -6.57
CA PHE A 130 -1.42 -0.51 -7.56
C PHE A 130 -1.64 0.61 -8.58
N HIS A 131 -1.93 1.81 -8.09
CA HIS A 131 -2.21 2.96 -8.95
C HIS A 131 -0.97 3.42 -9.71
N ALA A 132 0.23 3.32 -9.13
CA ALA A 132 1.49 3.60 -9.81
C ALA A 132 1.74 2.64 -10.98
N GLY A 133 1.51 1.34 -10.80
CA GLY A 133 1.63 0.34 -11.87
C GLY A 133 0.60 0.55 -12.98
N PHE A 134 -0.62 0.93 -12.61
CA PHE A 134 -1.66 1.32 -13.57
C PHE A 134 -1.21 2.52 -14.42
N LEU A 135 -0.78 3.61 -13.77
CA LEU A 135 -0.32 4.83 -14.44
C LEU A 135 0.90 4.58 -15.31
N PHE A 136 1.85 3.79 -14.83
CA PHE A 136 3.04 3.41 -15.59
C PHE A 136 2.68 2.71 -16.91
N ASN A 137 1.72 1.77 -16.88
CA ASN A 137 1.28 1.07 -18.08
C ASN A 137 0.50 1.99 -19.02
N HIS A 138 -0.35 2.87 -18.47
CA HIS A 138 -1.10 3.88 -19.22
C HIS A 138 -0.18 4.83 -20.00
N HIS A 139 0.86 5.39 -19.34
CA HIS A 139 1.78 6.35 -19.99
C HIS A 139 2.72 5.69 -21.01
N ARG A 140 3.01 4.40 -20.87
CA ARG A 140 3.88 3.69 -21.82
C ARG A 140 3.22 3.35 -23.15
N GLY A 141 1.92 3.61 -23.31
CA GLY A 141 1.18 3.23 -24.52
C GLY A 141 1.34 1.74 -24.83
N ARG A 142 1.58 0.91 -23.81
CA ARG A 142 1.61 -0.54 -23.98
C ARG A 142 0.15 -0.96 -24.07
N ILE A 143 -0.25 -1.13 -25.35
CA ILE A 143 -1.58 -1.26 -25.93
C ILE A 143 -2.14 0.09 -26.36
#